data_AF-A0A2V6IRY5-F1
#
_entry.id   AF-A0A2V6IRY5-F1
#
_cell.length_a   1.000
_cell.length_b   1.000
_cell.length_c   1.000
_cell.angle_alpha   90.00
_cell.angle_beta   90.00
_cell.angle_gamma   90.00
#
_symmetry.space_group_name_H-M   'P 1'
#
loop_
_entity.id
_entity.type
_entity.pdbx_description
1 polymer ?
#
loop_
_entity_poly.entity_id
_entity_poly.type
_entity_poly.pdbx_seq_one_letter_code
_entity_poly.pdbx_strand_id
1 'polypeptide(L)'
;MKPASICENLRNLWIALSIFALSTTTRAQTLMPTPALSPSASPEEETIIPTFETQKLARTYILDIPAPRGQITDRNGAPIAQNRLSYNLVINFPTPLDFSDAQALSFAREKIDKAGDLIGRKLRISDDAILRHYRNRGIMPLEIAQNLSQPEYEKVKDNLPAGIMVRPVYVRIYPNGKLAGQIIGYTGKTGRNPDGIVDNHETVWPETEGREGLEQTFNGMLTGKHGEYKLTFDKDGRKTSEKLITP
;
A
#
# COMPACT_ATOMS: atom_id res chain seq x y z
N MET A 1 -39.36 -28.26 39.46
CA MET A 1 -40.78 -27.84 39.54
C MET A 1 -40.82 -26.33 39.35
N LYS A 2 -41.42 -25.86 38.25
CA LYS A 2 -41.88 -24.46 38.08
C LYS A 2 -43.30 -24.36 38.66
N PRO A 3 -43.72 -23.19 39.15
CA PRO A 3 -44.59 -22.30 38.36
C PRO A 3 -44.17 -20.81 38.52
N ALA A 4 -44.22 -19.89 37.53
CA ALA A 4 -45.38 -19.23 36.88
C ALA A 4 -46.39 -18.70 37.92
N SER A 5 -46.89 -17.45 37.94
CA SER A 5 -46.91 -16.28 37.05
C SER A 5 -47.70 -15.15 37.79
N ILE A 6 -47.71 -13.92 37.22
CA ILE A 6 -48.74 -12.85 37.33
C ILE A 6 -48.70 -11.86 38.53
N CYS A 7 -48.41 -10.59 38.23
CA CYS A 7 -49.27 -9.39 38.49
C CYS A 7 -48.51 -8.11 38.08
N GLU A 8 -48.98 -7.37 37.07
CA GLU A 8 -49.66 -6.06 37.21
C GLU A 8 -48.84 -4.98 37.92
N ASN A 9 -48.50 -3.86 37.27
CA ASN A 9 -49.37 -2.68 37.24
C ASN A 9 -48.73 -1.47 36.52
N LEU A 10 -49.62 -0.59 36.06
CA LEU A 10 -49.43 0.66 35.33
C LEU A 10 -48.72 1.79 36.12
N ARG A 11 -48.33 2.81 35.34
CA ARG A 11 -48.28 4.26 35.68
C ARG A 11 -47.10 4.75 36.52
N ASN A 12 -46.24 5.58 35.94
CA ASN A 12 -46.49 7.02 35.78
C ASN A 12 -45.29 7.74 35.13
N LEU A 13 -45.63 8.57 34.15
CA LEU A 13 -44.79 9.50 33.41
C LEU A 13 -44.71 10.82 34.20
N TRP A 14 -43.52 11.31 34.56
CA TRP A 14 -43.31 12.68 35.03
C TRP A 14 -42.16 13.32 34.26
N ILE A 15 -42.51 14.28 33.41
CA ILE A 15 -41.64 15.11 32.58
C ILE A 15 -41.34 16.38 33.38
N ALA A 16 -40.07 16.66 33.66
CA ALA A 16 -39.62 17.93 34.24
C ALA A 16 -38.93 18.78 33.16
N LEU A 17 -39.61 19.85 32.77
CA LEU A 17 -39.18 20.87 31.82
C LEU A 17 -38.39 21.96 32.58
N SER A 18 -37.10 22.12 32.32
CA SER A 18 -36.31 23.25 32.84
C SER A 18 -36.02 24.26 31.73
N ILE A 19 -36.55 25.46 31.95
CA ILE A 19 -36.44 26.65 31.10
C ILE A 19 -35.13 27.37 31.48
N PHE A 20 -34.16 27.42 30.58
CA PHE A 20 -33.03 28.33 30.70
C PHE A 20 -33.25 29.56 29.82
N ALA A 21 -33.36 30.73 30.46
CA ALA A 21 -33.52 32.02 29.83
C ALA A 21 -32.19 32.48 29.18
N LEU A 22 -32.26 32.90 27.92
CA LEU A 22 -31.17 33.52 27.18
C LEU A 22 -31.01 35.00 27.57
N SER A 23 -29.79 35.37 27.95
CA SER A 23 -29.35 36.77 28.04
C SER A 23 -28.42 37.07 26.87
N THR A 24 -28.88 37.81 25.86
CA THR A 24 -28.07 38.23 24.72
C THR A 24 -27.26 39.47 25.07
N THR A 25 -25.95 39.34 25.24
CA THR A 25 -25.03 40.49 25.23
C THR A 25 -24.49 40.66 23.81
N THR A 26 -24.93 41.71 23.13
CA THR A 26 -24.51 42.08 21.78
C THR A 26 -23.09 42.66 21.83
N ARG A 27 -22.08 41.85 21.50
CA ARG A 27 -20.73 42.35 21.19
C ARG A 27 -20.58 42.38 19.68
N ALA A 28 -20.55 43.58 19.11
CA ALA A 28 -20.24 43.78 17.70
C ALA A 28 -18.81 43.27 17.44
N GLN A 29 -18.70 42.12 16.75
CA GLN A 29 -17.44 41.65 16.18
C GLN A 29 -17.27 42.32 14.82
N THR A 30 -16.29 43.21 14.74
CA THR A 30 -15.71 43.66 13.47
C THR A 30 -15.23 42.45 12.68
N LEU A 31 -15.74 42.26 11.47
CA LEU A 31 -15.30 41.25 10.50
C LEU A 31 -13.79 41.38 10.29
N MET A 32 -13.03 40.38 10.74
CA MET A 32 -11.65 40.22 10.29
C MET A 32 -11.67 39.71 8.84
N PRO A 33 -10.83 40.24 7.94
CA PRO A 33 -10.69 39.68 6.61
C PRO A 33 -10.20 38.23 6.74
N THR A 34 -10.88 37.32 6.04
CA THR A 34 -10.49 35.93 5.89
C THR A 34 -9.03 35.87 5.44
N PRO A 35 -8.13 35.15 6.13
CA PRO A 35 -6.80 34.93 5.58
C PRO A 35 -7.00 34.12 4.30
N ALA A 36 -6.57 34.70 3.18
CA ALA A 36 -6.55 34.01 1.90
C ALA A 36 -5.83 32.67 2.09
N LEU A 37 -6.44 31.58 1.57
CA LEU A 37 -5.77 30.30 1.46
C LEU A 37 -4.44 30.53 0.73
N SER A 38 -3.34 30.41 1.47
CA SER A 38 -2.03 30.23 0.87
C SER A 38 -2.14 29.01 -0.06
N PRO A 39 -1.78 29.12 -1.35
CA PRO A 39 -1.74 27.97 -2.20
C PRO A 39 -0.74 26.99 -1.56
N SER A 40 -1.26 25.82 -1.18
CA SER A 40 -0.46 24.68 -0.79
C SER A 40 0.62 24.51 -1.85
N ALA A 41 1.87 24.62 -1.44
CA ALA A 41 3.01 24.41 -2.31
C ALA A 41 2.87 23.01 -2.91
N SER A 42 2.52 22.96 -4.20
CA SER A 42 2.85 21.82 -5.05
C SER A 42 4.36 21.57 -4.91
N PRO A 43 4.82 20.31 -4.84
CA PRO A 43 6.24 20.03 -4.81
C PRO A 43 6.88 20.78 -5.97
N GLU A 44 7.86 21.64 -5.67
CA GLU A 44 8.58 22.43 -6.67
C GLU A 44 9.10 21.46 -7.73
N GLU A 45 8.51 21.49 -8.92
CA GLU A 45 9.06 20.79 -10.07
C GLU A 45 10.40 21.46 -10.35
N GLU A 46 11.52 20.79 -10.02
CA GLU A 46 12.83 21.24 -10.46
C GLU A 46 12.78 21.36 -11.98
N THR A 47 12.77 22.61 -12.45
CA THR A 47 12.85 22.94 -13.87
C THR A 47 14.08 22.24 -14.45
N ILE A 48 13.87 21.21 -15.28
CA ILE A 48 14.96 20.48 -15.90
C ILE A 48 15.69 21.45 -16.85
N ILE A 49 16.85 21.94 -16.42
CA ILE A 49 17.66 22.85 -17.23
C ILE A 49 18.25 22.00 -18.37
N PRO A 50 17.94 22.32 -19.64
CA PRO A 50 18.53 21.58 -20.75
C PRO A 50 20.04 21.78 -20.72
N THR A 51 20.79 20.67 -20.64
CA THR A 51 22.26 20.67 -20.72
C THR A 51 22.72 19.87 -21.93
N PHE A 52 23.88 20.22 -22.48
CA PHE A 52 24.50 19.49 -23.59
C PHE A 52 25.27 18.25 -23.11
N GLU A 53 25.64 18.19 -21.83
CA GLU A 53 26.38 17.06 -21.25
C GLU A 53 25.47 15.84 -20.99
N THR A 54 25.96 14.65 -21.28
CA THR A 54 25.23 13.42 -20.98
C THR A 54 25.19 13.16 -19.48
N GLN A 55 24.03 13.37 -18.87
CA GLN A 55 23.76 13.04 -17.48
C GLN A 55 23.36 11.57 -17.37
N LYS A 56 24.30 10.68 -17.04
CA LYS A 56 24.06 9.23 -16.99
C LYS A 56 23.04 8.79 -15.93
N LEU A 57 22.97 9.52 -14.82
CA LEU A 57 22.10 9.18 -13.68
C LEU A 57 20.74 9.87 -13.74
N ALA A 58 20.60 10.94 -14.53
CA ALA A 58 19.33 11.62 -14.74
C ALA A 58 18.42 10.74 -15.61
N ARG A 59 17.48 10.05 -14.96
CA ARG A 59 16.55 9.14 -15.63
C ARG A 59 15.16 9.26 -15.03
N THR A 60 14.15 9.06 -15.87
CA THR A 60 12.76 8.85 -15.42
C THR A 60 12.41 7.38 -15.61
N TYR A 61 11.88 6.74 -14.58
CA TYR A 61 11.25 5.42 -14.66
C TYR A 61 9.74 5.59 -14.58
N ILE A 62 9.03 4.92 -15.49
CA ILE A 62 7.58 4.80 -15.45
C ILE A 62 7.30 3.35 -15.07
N LEU A 63 6.75 3.11 -13.89
CA LEU A 63 6.45 1.77 -13.39
C LEU A 63 4.93 1.59 -13.30
N ASP A 64 4.45 0.37 -13.49
CA ASP A 64 3.02 0.10 -13.46
C ASP A 64 2.60 -0.36 -12.05
N ILE A 65 1.50 0.20 -11.54
CA ILE A 65 0.86 -0.22 -10.31
C ILE A 65 -0.32 -1.13 -10.65
N PRO A 66 -0.25 -2.43 -10.31
CA PRO A 66 -1.36 -3.35 -10.54
C PRO A 66 -2.66 -2.87 -9.89
N ALA A 67 -3.74 -2.85 -10.67
CA ALA A 67 -5.05 -2.49 -10.16
C ALA A 67 -5.62 -3.53 -9.19
N PRO A 68 -6.50 -3.10 -8.27
CA PRO A 68 -7.34 -4.04 -7.54
C PRO A 68 -8.21 -4.84 -8.51
N ARG A 69 -8.09 -6.16 -8.44
CA ARG A 69 -8.84 -7.10 -9.29
C ARG A 69 -10.36 -7.01 -9.03
N GLY A 70 -11.20 -7.11 -10.05
CA GLY A 70 -12.66 -7.08 -9.94
C GLY A 70 -13.21 -8.16 -8.99
N GLN A 71 -14.32 -7.86 -8.31
CA GLN A 71 -14.99 -8.79 -7.39
C GLN A 71 -15.90 -9.75 -8.17
N ILE A 72 -15.95 -11.02 -7.77
CA ILE A 72 -16.92 -12.00 -8.27
C ILE A 72 -18.00 -12.16 -7.20
N THR A 73 -19.26 -11.95 -7.57
CA THR A 73 -20.41 -12.06 -6.67
C THR A 73 -21.38 -13.13 -7.13
N ASP A 74 -22.18 -13.64 -6.20
CA ASP A 74 -23.33 -14.49 -6.53
C ASP A 74 -24.50 -13.67 -7.10
N ARG A 75 -25.61 -14.34 -7.40
CA ARG A 75 -26.86 -13.71 -7.89
C ARG A 75 -27.50 -12.71 -6.91
N ASN A 76 -27.13 -12.75 -5.64
CA ASN A 76 -27.64 -11.89 -4.57
C ASN A 76 -26.63 -10.79 -4.18
N GLY A 77 -25.48 -10.71 -4.86
CA GLY A 77 -24.41 -9.76 -4.58
C GLY A 77 -23.42 -10.19 -3.49
N ALA A 78 -23.52 -11.40 -2.93
CA ALA A 78 -22.59 -11.89 -1.94
C ALA A 78 -21.21 -12.18 -2.57
N PRO A 79 -20.10 -11.72 -1.97
CA PRO A 79 -18.75 -11.96 -2.50
C PRO A 79 -18.37 -13.44 -2.49
N ILE A 80 -18.01 -13.94 -3.66
CA ILE A 80 -17.44 -15.27 -3.84
C ILE A 80 -15.90 -15.18 -3.96
N ALA A 81 -15.40 -14.17 -4.66
CA ALA A 81 -13.98 -13.84 -4.74
C ALA A 81 -13.81 -12.33 -4.61
N GLN A 82 -13.00 -11.90 -3.65
CA GLN A 82 -12.77 -10.49 -3.34
C GLN A 82 -11.29 -10.25 -3.03
N ASN A 83 -10.88 -8.99 -2.98
CA ASN A 83 -9.52 -8.64 -2.56
C ASN A 83 -9.50 -8.27 -1.08
N ARG A 84 -8.39 -8.57 -0.43
CA ARG A 84 -8.05 -8.08 0.90
C ARG A 84 -6.75 -7.31 0.81
N LEU A 85 -6.67 -6.22 1.56
CA LEU A 85 -5.42 -5.50 1.74
C LEU A 85 -4.47 -6.37 2.56
N SER A 86 -3.30 -6.63 1.99
CA SER A 86 -2.18 -7.29 2.64
C SER A 86 -1.02 -6.31 2.70
N TYR A 87 -0.11 -6.52 3.63
CA TYR A 87 1.02 -5.64 3.85
C TYR A 87 2.31 -6.45 3.69
N ASN A 88 3.21 -5.94 2.85
CA ASN A 88 4.54 -6.51 2.67
C ASN A 88 5.57 -5.58 3.30
N LEU A 89 6.59 -6.16 3.91
CA LEU A 89 7.71 -5.41 4.45
C LEU A 89 8.80 -5.34 3.39
N VAL A 90 9.31 -4.13 3.13
CA VAL A 90 10.32 -3.89 2.10
C VAL A 90 11.42 -2.94 2.59
N ILE A 91 12.60 -3.05 2.00
CA ILE A 91 13.75 -2.17 2.24
C ILE A 91 13.92 -1.25 1.03
N ASN A 92 14.03 0.05 1.29
CA ASN A 92 14.45 1.02 0.29
C ASN A 92 15.93 1.33 0.49
N PHE A 93 16.72 1.14 -0.57
CA PHE A 93 18.08 1.63 -0.57
C PHE A 93 18.09 3.16 -0.71
N PRO A 94 18.98 3.87 0.02
CA PRO A 94 19.11 5.31 -0.13
C PRO A 94 19.60 5.66 -1.54
N THR A 95 19.10 6.77 -2.08
CA THR A 95 19.55 7.33 -3.36
C THR A 95 20.45 8.54 -3.09
N PRO A 96 21.60 8.68 -3.76
CA PRO A 96 22.06 7.88 -4.90
C PRO A 96 22.54 6.48 -4.51
N LEU A 97 22.52 5.55 -5.46
CA LEU A 97 22.94 4.15 -5.24
C LEU A 97 24.47 4.04 -5.34
N ASP A 98 25.17 4.57 -4.34
CA ASP A 98 26.63 4.70 -4.31
C ASP A 98 27.33 3.71 -3.36
N PHE A 99 26.58 2.77 -2.76
CA PHE A 99 27.15 1.79 -1.84
C PHE A 99 28.02 0.79 -2.59
N SER A 100 29.17 0.47 -1.99
CA SER A 100 29.90 -0.74 -2.36
C SER A 100 29.08 -1.99 -2.04
N ASP A 101 29.38 -3.11 -2.70
CA ASP A 101 28.70 -4.39 -2.45
C ASP A 101 28.70 -4.77 -0.96
N ALA A 102 29.82 -4.55 -0.26
CA ALA A 102 29.93 -4.83 1.16
C ALA A 102 29.00 -3.94 2.00
N GLN A 103 28.91 -2.65 1.67
CA GLN A 103 28.02 -1.69 2.34
C GLN A 103 26.54 -2.00 2.05
N ALA A 104 26.19 -2.36 0.82
CA ALA A 104 24.83 -2.75 0.45
C ALA A 104 24.39 -4.00 1.21
N LEU A 105 25.28 -5.00 1.33
CA LEU A 105 25.04 -6.20 2.13
C LEU A 105 24.89 -5.90 3.61
N SER A 106 25.80 -5.13 4.21
CA SER A 106 25.72 -4.78 5.63
C SER A 106 24.45 -3.99 5.94
N PHE A 107 24.10 -3.03 5.07
CA PHE A 107 22.87 -2.25 5.22
C PHE A 107 21.64 -3.15 5.16
N ALA A 108 21.51 -3.98 4.12
CA ALA A 108 20.35 -4.86 3.98
C ALA A 108 20.24 -5.84 5.15
N ARG A 109 21.33 -6.47 5.58
CA ARG A 109 21.35 -7.41 6.72
C ARG A 109 20.91 -6.74 8.02
N GLU A 110 21.46 -5.56 8.33
CA GLU A 110 21.06 -4.79 9.50
C GLU A 110 19.55 -4.52 9.51
N LYS A 111 18.97 -4.16 8.35
CA LYS A 111 17.52 -3.94 8.22
C LYS A 111 16.71 -5.23 8.32
N ILE A 112 17.18 -6.33 7.73
CA ILE A 112 16.55 -7.65 7.79
C ILE A 112 16.50 -8.14 9.23
N ASP A 113 17.59 -8.00 9.98
CA ASP A 113 17.67 -8.42 11.37
C ASP A 113 16.72 -7.59 12.24
N LYS A 114 16.78 -6.25 12.13
CA LYS A 114 15.85 -5.34 12.83
C LYS A 114 14.39 -5.62 12.50
N ALA A 115 14.08 -5.85 11.23
CA ALA A 115 12.74 -6.22 10.79
C ALA A 115 12.29 -7.55 11.40
N GLY A 116 13.17 -8.56 11.37
CA GLY A 116 12.93 -9.89 11.91
C GLY A 116 12.65 -9.87 13.41
N ASP A 117 13.43 -9.11 14.17
CA ASP A 117 13.24 -8.90 15.61
C ASP A 117 11.91 -8.23 15.91
N LEU A 118 11.53 -7.22 15.12
CA LEU A 118 10.32 -6.43 15.32
C LEU A 118 9.03 -7.25 15.08
N ILE A 119 9.01 -8.06 14.01
CA ILE A 119 7.85 -8.91 13.71
C ILE A 119 7.91 -10.27 14.43
N GLY A 120 9.07 -10.68 14.94
CA GLY A 120 9.29 -11.98 15.56
C GLY A 120 9.43 -13.12 14.55
N ARG A 121 9.91 -12.84 13.33
CA ARG A 121 10.04 -13.81 12.24
C ARG A 121 11.49 -13.93 11.82
N LYS A 122 11.95 -15.16 11.57
CA LYS A 122 13.27 -15.39 10.96
C LYS A 122 13.20 -15.07 9.47
N LEU A 123 13.78 -13.95 9.07
CA LEU A 123 13.91 -13.54 7.68
C LEU A 123 15.28 -13.99 7.16
N ARG A 124 15.29 -14.65 6.01
CA ARG A 124 16.54 -15.12 5.37
C ARG A 124 16.48 -14.85 3.88
N ILE A 125 17.43 -14.05 3.41
CA ILE A 125 17.62 -13.71 2.00
C ILE A 125 19.08 -13.97 1.69
N SER A 126 19.38 -14.58 0.54
CA SER A 126 20.76 -14.84 0.15
C SER A 126 21.48 -13.55 -0.20
N ASP A 127 22.77 -13.48 0.10
CA ASP A 127 23.61 -12.32 -0.24
C ASP A 127 23.61 -12.04 -1.75
N ASP A 128 23.65 -13.10 -2.56
CA ASP A 128 23.57 -13.00 -4.01
C ASP A 128 22.23 -12.37 -4.48
N ALA A 129 21.12 -12.67 -3.80
CA ALA A 129 19.84 -12.03 -4.11
C ALA A 129 19.84 -10.55 -3.73
N ILE A 130 20.42 -10.19 -2.58
CA ILE A 130 20.54 -8.78 -2.14
C ILE A 130 21.40 -7.99 -3.12
N LEU A 131 22.59 -8.50 -3.47
CA LEU A 131 23.51 -7.81 -4.38
C LEU A 131 22.93 -7.70 -5.80
N ARG A 132 22.31 -8.77 -6.31
CA ARG A 132 21.65 -8.74 -7.61
C ARG A 132 20.52 -7.73 -7.63
N HIS A 133 19.70 -7.67 -6.57
CA HIS A 133 18.65 -6.65 -6.44
C HIS A 133 19.25 -5.24 -6.40
N TYR A 134 20.28 -5.02 -5.58
CA TYR A 134 20.91 -3.70 -5.43
C TYR A 134 21.46 -3.18 -6.77
N ARG A 135 22.20 -4.02 -7.50
CA ARG A 135 22.84 -3.65 -8.78
C ARG A 135 21.84 -3.44 -9.91
N ASN A 136 20.84 -4.31 -10.01
CA ASN A 136 19.93 -4.29 -11.16
C ASN A 136 18.68 -3.42 -10.92
N ARG A 137 18.19 -3.39 -9.68
CA ARG A 137 16.89 -2.82 -9.30
C ARG A 137 16.92 -2.08 -7.96
N GLY A 138 18.05 -1.48 -7.58
CA GLY A 138 18.18 -0.76 -6.30
C GLY A 138 17.21 0.42 -6.10
N ILE A 139 16.69 0.98 -7.18
CA ILE A 139 15.62 2.00 -7.13
C ILE A 139 14.27 1.42 -6.69
N MET A 140 14.07 0.11 -6.87
CA MET A 140 12.88 -0.60 -6.41
C MET A 140 13.10 -1.13 -4.99
N PRO A 141 12.04 -1.17 -4.18
CA PRO A 141 12.08 -1.78 -2.85
C PRO A 141 12.51 -3.26 -2.92
N LEU A 142 13.40 -3.68 -2.03
CA LEU A 142 13.69 -5.08 -1.80
C LEU A 142 12.65 -5.67 -0.84
N GLU A 143 11.85 -6.62 -1.31
CA GLU A 143 10.85 -7.27 -0.47
C GLU A 143 11.46 -8.31 0.46
N ILE A 144 11.23 -8.17 1.77
CA ILE A 144 11.83 -9.03 2.80
C ILE A 144 10.81 -9.94 3.49
N ALA A 145 9.54 -9.52 3.57
CA ALA A 145 8.46 -10.33 4.11
C ALA A 145 7.15 -10.04 3.36
N GLN A 146 6.45 -11.11 2.96
CA GLN A 146 5.13 -11.02 2.34
C GLN A 146 4.03 -11.34 3.34
N ASN A 147 2.87 -10.71 3.14
CA ASN A 147 1.61 -10.99 3.83
C ASN A 147 1.75 -11.00 5.36
N LEU A 148 2.13 -9.85 5.91
CA LEU A 148 2.14 -9.62 7.35
C LEU A 148 0.76 -9.91 7.93
N SER A 149 0.74 -10.65 9.04
CA SER A 149 -0.44 -10.83 9.86
C SER A 149 -0.82 -9.51 10.53
N GLN A 150 -2.09 -9.39 10.93
CA GLN A 150 -2.58 -8.21 11.65
C GLN A 150 -1.70 -7.82 12.86
N PRO A 151 -1.31 -8.75 13.77
CA PRO A 151 -0.46 -8.38 14.90
C PRO A 151 0.97 -8.00 14.50
N GLU A 152 1.51 -8.54 13.41
CA GLU A 152 2.82 -8.11 12.89
C GLU A 152 2.74 -6.69 12.32
N TYR A 153 1.69 -6.40 11.55
CA TYR A 153 1.46 -5.06 10.98
C TYR A 153 1.33 -4.00 12.08
N GLU A 154 0.57 -4.27 13.14
CA GLU A 154 0.39 -3.34 14.25
C GLU A 154 1.70 -3.00 14.97
N LYS A 155 2.62 -3.96 15.11
CA LYS A 155 3.96 -3.71 15.68
C LYS A 155 4.80 -2.80 14.79
N VAL A 156 4.71 -3.00 13.48
CA VAL A 156 5.54 -2.30 12.48
C VAL A 156 5.04 -0.88 12.25
N LYS A 157 3.72 -0.70 12.15
CA LYS A 157 3.09 0.55 11.68
C LYS A 157 3.67 1.82 12.32
N ASP A 158 3.89 1.80 13.64
CA ASP A 158 4.34 2.97 14.40
C ASP A 158 5.84 2.94 14.72
N ASN A 159 6.53 1.82 14.48
CA ASN A 159 7.94 1.60 14.88
C ASN A 159 8.86 1.29 13.70
N LEU A 160 8.56 1.80 12.50
CA LEU A 160 9.35 1.55 11.30
C LEU A 160 10.75 2.19 11.38
N PRO A 161 11.84 1.38 11.33
CA PRO A 161 13.18 1.93 11.21
C PRO A 161 13.39 2.63 9.86
N ALA A 162 14.25 3.66 9.84
CA ALA A 162 14.64 4.33 8.60
C ALA A 162 15.18 3.32 7.56
N GLY A 163 14.70 3.44 6.32
CA GLY A 163 15.04 2.55 5.20
C GLY A 163 14.15 1.31 5.08
N ILE A 164 13.24 1.07 6.04
CA ILE A 164 12.20 0.02 5.94
C ILE A 164 10.86 0.71 5.73
N MET A 165 10.02 0.16 4.86
CA MET A 165 8.65 0.62 4.69
C MET A 165 7.67 -0.55 4.60
N VAL A 166 6.42 -0.30 4.95
CA VAL A 166 5.32 -1.22 4.69
C VAL A 166 4.67 -0.85 3.37
N ARG A 167 4.54 -1.84 2.48
CA ARG A 167 3.89 -1.70 1.18
C ARG A 167 2.51 -2.38 1.20
N PRO A 168 1.42 -1.63 0.98
CA PRO A 168 0.11 -2.23 0.78
C PRO A 168 0.05 -2.96 -0.57
N VAL A 169 -0.45 -4.20 -0.56
CA VAL A 169 -0.64 -5.04 -1.76
C VAL A 169 -2.01 -5.71 -1.68
N TYR A 170 -2.72 -5.79 -2.80
CA TYR A 170 -3.99 -6.52 -2.86
C TYR A 170 -3.76 -8.01 -3.05
N VAL A 171 -4.35 -8.82 -2.16
CA VAL A 171 -4.31 -10.28 -2.25
C VAL A 171 -5.71 -10.83 -2.41
N ARG A 172 -5.87 -11.80 -3.31
CA ARG A 172 -7.16 -12.44 -3.57
C ARG A 172 -7.56 -13.35 -2.41
N ILE A 173 -8.81 -13.25 -1.96
CA ILE A 173 -9.41 -14.12 -0.95
C ILE A 173 -10.75 -14.68 -1.44
N TYR A 174 -11.04 -15.92 -1.02
CA TYR A 174 -12.26 -16.65 -1.35
C TYR A 174 -13.03 -16.93 -0.05
N PRO A 175 -14.00 -16.08 0.35
CA PRO A 175 -14.66 -16.17 1.66
C PRO A 175 -15.32 -17.52 1.93
N ASN A 176 -15.88 -18.16 0.89
CA ASN A 176 -16.55 -19.45 0.98
C ASN A 176 -15.59 -20.65 0.86
N GLY A 177 -14.28 -20.40 0.80
CA GLY A 177 -13.24 -21.41 0.75
C GLY A 177 -13.40 -22.37 -0.43
N LYS A 178 -13.69 -23.64 -0.12
CA LYS A 178 -13.77 -24.73 -1.12
C LYS A 178 -15.07 -24.76 -1.91
N LEU A 179 -16.08 -23.97 -1.51
CA LEU A 179 -17.37 -23.93 -2.19
C LEU A 179 -17.18 -23.50 -3.66
N ALA A 180 -17.62 -24.34 -4.60
CA ALA A 180 -17.53 -24.08 -6.05
C ALA A 180 -16.10 -23.77 -6.55
N GLY A 181 -15.06 -24.29 -5.88
CA GLY A 181 -13.66 -24.01 -6.23
C GLY A 181 -13.29 -24.35 -7.68
N GLN A 182 -13.87 -25.41 -8.26
CA GLN A 182 -13.64 -25.78 -9.67
C GLN A 182 -14.30 -24.79 -10.64
N ILE A 183 -15.43 -24.20 -10.26
CA ILE A 183 -16.13 -23.23 -11.08
C ILE A 183 -15.42 -21.88 -10.99
N ILE A 184 -15.16 -21.40 -9.77
CA ILE A 184 -14.53 -20.09 -9.53
C ILE A 184 -13.08 -20.11 -9.99
N GLY A 185 -12.35 -21.18 -9.69
CA GLY A 185 -10.91 -21.29 -9.87
C GLY A 185 -10.13 -20.50 -8.82
N TYR A 186 -8.89 -20.18 -9.16
CA TYR A 186 -8.00 -19.42 -8.30
C TYR A 186 -7.05 -18.52 -9.10
N THR A 187 -6.37 -17.63 -8.39
CA THR A 187 -5.36 -16.72 -8.95
C THR A 187 -3.96 -17.17 -8.58
N GLY A 188 -2.99 -16.94 -9.44
CA GLY A 188 -1.56 -17.15 -9.17
C GLY A 188 -0.73 -15.97 -9.66
N LYS A 189 0.51 -15.87 -9.21
CA LYS A 189 1.46 -14.86 -9.75
C LYS A 189 1.68 -15.12 -11.23
N THR A 190 1.68 -14.10 -12.08
CA THR A 190 1.82 -14.23 -13.56
C THR A 190 3.12 -14.93 -13.96
N GLY A 191 4.20 -14.72 -13.21
CA GLY A 191 5.47 -15.40 -13.44
C GLY A 191 6.47 -15.20 -12.30
N ARG A 192 7.74 -15.50 -12.58
CA ARG A 192 8.85 -15.15 -11.68
C ARG A 192 9.04 -13.63 -11.73
N ASN A 193 9.32 -13.04 -10.57
CA ASN A 193 9.67 -11.63 -10.50
C ASN A 193 10.90 -11.38 -11.39
N PRO A 194 10.88 -10.36 -12.26
CA PRO A 194 12.03 -10.01 -13.08
C PRO A 194 13.25 -9.77 -12.20
N ASP A 195 14.38 -10.37 -12.57
CA ASP A 195 15.65 -10.26 -11.84
C ASP A 195 16.65 -9.30 -12.50
N GLY A 196 16.34 -8.84 -13.72
CA GLY A 196 17.16 -7.97 -14.56
C GLY A 196 17.08 -6.49 -14.20
N ILE A 197 17.64 -5.65 -15.08
CA ILE A 197 17.58 -4.19 -14.98
C ILE A 197 16.11 -3.74 -15.11
N VAL A 198 15.71 -2.75 -14.30
CA VAL A 198 14.35 -2.21 -14.33
C VAL A 198 14.02 -1.63 -15.70
N ASP A 199 12.91 -2.10 -16.27
CA ASP A 199 12.35 -1.57 -17.51
C ASP A 199 11.16 -0.63 -17.23
N ASN A 200 10.84 0.21 -18.20
CA ASN A 200 9.62 1.00 -18.15
C ASN A 200 8.39 0.10 -18.31
N HIS A 201 7.30 0.46 -17.64
CA HIS A 201 6.05 -0.31 -17.54
C HIS A 201 6.22 -1.67 -16.85
N GLU A 202 7.32 -1.86 -16.11
CA GLU A 202 7.43 -2.98 -15.19
C GLU A 202 6.56 -2.75 -13.96
N THR A 203 5.91 -3.80 -13.49
CA THR A 203 5.03 -3.72 -12.33
C THR A 203 5.81 -3.58 -11.03
N VAL A 204 5.44 -2.61 -10.19
CA VAL A 204 6.10 -2.37 -8.89
C VAL A 204 6.04 -3.56 -7.92
N TRP A 205 5.08 -4.47 -8.13
CA TRP A 205 5.02 -5.77 -7.48
C TRP A 205 4.36 -6.78 -8.42
N PRO A 206 4.55 -8.09 -8.19
CA PRO A 206 4.09 -9.12 -9.12
C PRO A 206 2.58 -9.10 -9.28
N GLU A 207 2.14 -9.11 -10.52
CA GLU A 207 0.74 -9.28 -10.86
C GLU A 207 0.22 -10.68 -10.53
N THR A 208 -1.10 -10.74 -10.41
CA THR A 208 -1.83 -11.99 -10.28
C THR A 208 -2.76 -12.19 -11.45
N GLU A 209 -2.70 -13.37 -12.06
CA GLU A 209 -3.59 -13.81 -13.13
C GLU A 209 -4.49 -14.95 -12.65
N GLY A 210 -5.65 -15.09 -13.28
CA GLY A 210 -6.53 -16.24 -13.07
C GLY A 210 -5.94 -17.49 -13.71
N ARG A 211 -5.78 -18.56 -12.93
CA ARG A 211 -5.19 -19.83 -13.37
C ARG A 211 -6.22 -20.88 -13.78
N GLU A 212 -7.44 -20.78 -13.25
CA GLU A 212 -8.53 -21.73 -13.53
C GLU A 212 -9.90 -21.04 -13.44
N GLY A 213 -10.95 -21.71 -13.94
CA GLY A 213 -12.35 -21.35 -13.69
C GLY A 213 -12.75 -19.96 -14.23
N LEU A 214 -13.66 -19.32 -13.49
CA LEU A 214 -14.11 -17.96 -13.77
C LEU A 214 -12.97 -16.93 -13.65
N GLU A 215 -12.04 -17.12 -12.73
CA GLU A 215 -10.87 -16.25 -12.57
C GLU A 215 -10.03 -16.18 -13.84
N GLN A 216 -9.79 -17.32 -14.49
CA GLN A 216 -9.08 -17.39 -15.78
C GLN A 216 -9.94 -16.89 -16.93
N THR A 217 -11.17 -17.39 -17.04
CA THR A 217 -12.09 -17.08 -18.15
C THR A 217 -12.34 -15.57 -18.27
N PHE A 218 -12.48 -14.90 -17.13
CA PHE A 218 -12.74 -13.46 -17.07
C PHE A 218 -11.52 -12.63 -16.67
N ASN A 219 -10.30 -13.17 -16.82
CA ASN A 219 -9.07 -12.49 -16.41
C ASN A 219 -8.95 -11.07 -16.99
N GLY A 220 -9.27 -10.88 -18.26
CA GLY A 220 -9.21 -9.56 -18.91
C GLY A 220 -10.17 -8.53 -18.31
N MET A 221 -11.37 -8.95 -17.88
CA MET A 221 -12.34 -8.07 -17.22
C MET A 221 -12.00 -7.84 -15.74
N LEU A 222 -11.41 -8.84 -15.09
CA LEU A 222 -11.09 -8.79 -13.67
C LEU A 222 -9.79 -8.02 -13.38
N THR A 223 -8.82 -7.98 -14.29
CA THR A 223 -7.50 -7.38 -14.01
C THR A 223 -7.56 -5.86 -13.79
N GLY A 224 -8.52 -5.17 -14.41
CA GLY A 224 -8.62 -3.71 -14.34
C GLY A 224 -7.54 -3.01 -15.20
N LYS A 225 -7.30 -1.73 -14.92
CA LYS A 225 -6.28 -0.93 -15.61
C LYS A 225 -5.23 -0.46 -14.62
N HIS A 226 -3.97 -0.69 -14.92
CA HIS A 226 -2.85 -0.28 -14.10
C HIS A 226 -2.77 1.24 -13.96
N GLY A 227 -2.31 1.68 -12.78
CA GLY A 227 -1.84 3.05 -12.62
C GLY A 227 -0.38 3.17 -13.04
N GLU A 228 0.08 4.39 -13.30
CA GLU A 228 1.48 4.67 -13.56
C GLU A 228 2.13 5.32 -12.34
N TYR A 229 3.37 4.94 -12.07
CA TYR A 229 4.19 5.47 -11.00
C TYR A 229 5.49 6.00 -11.58
N LYS A 230 5.60 7.32 -11.64
CA LYS A 230 6.73 8.03 -12.25
C LYS A 230 7.74 8.43 -11.20
N LEU A 231 8.98 7.96 -11.38
CA LEU A 231 10.13 8.29 -10.55
C LEU A 231 11.12 9.07 -11.40
N THR A 232 11.45 10.30 -10.99
CA THR A 232 12.42 11.15 -11.68
C THR A 232 13.66 11.32 -10.82
N PHE A 233 14.82 11.12 -11.44
CA PHE A 233 16.13 11.25 -10.80
C PHE A 233 16.90 12.42 -11.38
N ASP A 234 17.66 13.11 -10.52
CA ASP A 234 18.57 14.18 -10.92
C ASP A 234 19.87 13.64 -11.55
N LYS A 235 20.74 14.56 -11.96
CA LYS A 235 22.09 14.28 -12.48
C LYS A 235 23.00 13.54 -11.49
N ASP A 236 22.74 13.66 -10.19
CA ASP A 236 23.52 13.05 -9.12
C ASP A 236 22.95 11.67 -8.73
N GLY A 237 21.82 11.26 -9.30
CA GLY A 237 21.12 10.00 -9.00
C GLY A 237 20.22 10.06 -7.76
N ARG A 238 19.92 11.25 -7.23
CA ARG A 238 18.92 11.43 -6.17
C ARG A 238 17.52 11.45 -6.77
N LYS A 239 16.57 10.88 -6.04
CA LYS A 239 15.16 10.94 -6.42
C LYS A 239 14.62 12.36 -6.17
N THR A 240 14.30 13.09 -7.24
CA THR A 240 13.72 14.45 -7.17
C THR A 240 12.21 14.40 -7.05
N SER A 241 11.54 13.61 -7.91
CA SER A 241 10.08 13.56 -7.93
C SER A 241 9.52 12.15 -8.00
N GLU A 242 8.36 11.99 -7.37
CA GLU A 242 7.59 10.75 -7.31
C GLU A 242 6.12 11.12 -7.55
N LYS A 243 5.53 10.59 -8.62
CA LYS A 243 4.14 10.90 -9.01
C LYS A 243 3.36 9.63 -9.29
N LEU A 244 2.26 9.47 -8.57
CA LEU A 244 1.25 8.45 -8.88
C LEU A 244 0.22 9.04 -9.85
N ILE A 245 0.03 8.38 -10.98
CA ILE A 245 -0.97 8.72 -11.99
C ILE A 245 -1.99 7.60 -12.01
N THR A 246 -3.19 7.91 -11.53
CA THR A 246 -4.34 7.02 -11.61
C THR A 246 -4.91 7.06 -13.03
N PRO A 247 -5.30 5.90 -13.61
CA PRO A 247 -5.86 5.83 -14.97
C PRO A 247 -7.30 6.35 -15.06
#